data_AF-A0A915D8G9-F1
#
_entry.id   AF-A0A915D8G9-F1
#
_cell.length_a   1.000
_cell.length_b   1.000
_cell.length_c   1.000
_cell.angle_alpha   90.00
_cell.angle_beta   90.00
_cell.angle_gamma   90.00
#
_symmetry.space_group_name_H-M   'P 1'
#
loop_
_entity.id
_entity.type
_entity.pdbx_description
1 polymer ?
#
loop_
_entity_poly.entity_id
_entity_poly.type
_entity_poly.pdbx_seq_one_letter_code
_entity_poly.pdbx_strand_id
1 'polypeptide(L)'
;MLPKNARFLSNLWFYAADRGKENGYAFTCKSCPYVLPITKAVTSRTYPQLKNLDEVLGGPSAWENAQITDEHCPRCSHDKAYFMQLQTRSADER
;
A
#
# COMPACT_ATOMS: atom_id res chain seq x y z
N MET A 1 -17.81 -2.60 30.69
CA MET A 1 -19.25 -2.98 30.66
C MET A 1 -19.89 -2.25 29.50
N LEU A 2 -20.20 -2.95 28.41
CA LEU A 2 -20.98 -2.39 27.29
C LEU A 2 -22.46 -2.37 27.67
N PRO A 3 -23.24 -1.33 27.33
CA PRO A 3 -24.65 -1.26 27.67
C PRO A 3 -25.42 -2.42 27.01
N LYS A 4 -26.31 -3.04 27.80
CA LYS A 4 -27.04 -4.31 27.54
C LYS A 4 -27.99 -4.30 26.32
N ASN A 5 -28.03 -3.21 25.55
CA ASN A 5 -28.94 -3.02 24.41
C ASN A 5 -28.21 -2.84 23.07
N ALA A 6 -26.88 -2.99 23.03
CA ALA A 6 -26.13 -3.01 21.79
C ALA A 6 -26.34 -4.36 21.09
N ARG A 7 -27.48 -4.52 20.40
CA ARG A 7 -27.57 -5.48 19.31
C ARG A 7 -26.48 -5.08 18.32
N PHE A 8 -25.43 -5.89 18.22
CA PHE A 8 -24.48 -5.87 17.10
C PHE A 8 -25.29 -6.21 15.85
N LEU A 9 -26.00 -5.21 15.31
CA LEU A 9 -26.42 -5.25 13.93
C LEU A 9 -25.10 -5.35 13.17
N SER A 10 -24.88 -6.50 12.53
CA SER A 10 -23.75 -6.87 11.68
C SER A 10 -23.61 -5.97 10.44
N ASN A 11 -24.09 -4.74 10.51
CA ASN A 11 -24.27 -3.84 9.40
C ASN A 11 -23.17 -2.79 9.50
N LEU A 12 -22.15 -2.95 8.66
CA LEU A 12 -20.97 -2.09 8.51
C LEU A 12 -21.31 -0.70 7.91
N TRP A 13 -22.45 -0.11 8.27
CA TRP A 13 -22.98 1.14 7.71
C TRP A 13 -22.94 2.28 8.72
N PHE A 14 -21.79 2.45 9.37
CA PHE A 14 -21.50 3.63 10.17
C PHE A 14 -20.71 4.63 9.34
N TYR A 15 -21.12 5.90 9.36
CA TYR A 15 -20.35 7.00 8.80
C TYR A 15 -19.94 7.94 9.93
N ALA A 16 -18.78 8.57 9.78
CA ALA A 16 -18.30 9.58 10.72
C ALA A 16 -19.08 10.89 10.46
N ALA A 17 -19.81 11.36 11.46
CA ALA A 17 -20.49 12.66 11.43
C ALA A 17 -19.76 13.62 12.37
N ASP A 18 -19.52 14.85 11.90
CA ASP A 18 -19.02 15.95 12.74
C ASP A 18 -20.19 16.58 13.50
N ARG A 19 -20.05 16.74 14.82
CA ARG A 19 -21.10 17.31 15.69
C ARG A 19 -20.78 18.73 16.16
N GLY A 20 -19.85 19.42 15.49
CA GLY A 20 -19.53 20.83 15.73
C GLY A 20 -18.65 21.07 16.97
N LYS A 21 -18.30 22.35 17.17
CA LYS A 21 -17.15 22.90 17.93
C LYS A 21 -16.91 22.40 19.38
N GLU A 22 -17.81 21.62 19.97
CA GLU A 22 -17.74 21.15 21.36
C GLU A 22 -17.92 19.64 21.52
N ASN A 23 -18.23 18.91 20.45
CA ASN A 23 -18.38 17.45 20.48
C ASN A 23 -17.83 16.85 19.19
N GLY A 24 -16.64 16.25 19.28
CA GLY A 24 -15.92 15.68 18.14
C GLY A 24 -16.65 14.55 17.39
N TYR A 25 -15.93 13.91 16.47
CA TYR A 25 -16.48 12.91 15.55
C TYR A 25 -17.19 11.75 16.26
N ALA A 26 -18.31 11.30 15.69
CA ALA A 26 -19.03 10.12 16.13
C ALA A 26 -19.46 9.25 14.94
N PHE A 27 -19.48 7.93 15.16
CA PHE A 27 -20.09 6.98 14.24
C PHE A 27 -21.61 6.98 14.48
N THR A 28 -22.36 7.27 13.43
CA THR A 28 -23.83 7.29 13.46
C THR A 28 -24.39 6.24 12.51
N CYS A 29 -25.41 5.51 12.95
CA CYS A 29 -26.17 4.64 12.07
C CYS A 29 -27.22 5.45 11.30
N LYS A 30 -27.44 5.14 10.02
CA LYS A 30 -28.51 5.78 9.21
C LYS A 30 -29.91 5.25 9.55
N SER A 31 -30.00 4.03 10.06
CA SER A 31 -31.27 3.32 10.25
C SER A 31 -31.78 3.33 11.70
N CYS A 32 -30.95 3.73 12.66
CA CYS A 32 -31.33 3.77 14.07
C CYS A 32 -30.63 4.93 14.81
N PRO A 33 -31.17 5.42 15.95
CA PRO A 33 -30.62 6.57 16.69
C PRO A 33 -29.33 6.26 17.48
N TYR A 34 -28.61 5.20 17.09
CA TYR A 34 -27.38 4.79 17.77
C TYR A 34 -26.21 5.69 17.38
N VAL A 35 -25.54 6.24 18.40
CA VAL A 35 -24.36 7.12 18.25
C VAL A 35 -23.21 6.56 19.07
N LEU A 36 -22.05 6.39 18.44
CA LEU A 36 -20.82 5.95 19.09
C LEU A 36 -19.75 7.06 18.96
N PRO A 37 -19.38 7.75 20.05
CA PRO A 37 -18.36 8.80 20.00
C PRO A 37 -16.97 8.21 19.73
N ILE A 38 -16.19 8.87 18.87
CA ILE A 38 -14.81 8.49 18.56
C ILE A 38 -13.88 9.05 19.63
N THR A 39 -13.47 8.21 20.58
CA THR A 39 -12.58 8.58 21.69
C THR A 39 -11.10 8.35 21.39
N LYS A 40 -10.78 7.57 20.35
CA LYS A 40 -9.43 7.20 19.93
C LYS A 40 -9.29 7.37 18.43
N ALA A 41 -8.09 7.65 17.95
CA ALA A 41 -7.80 7.71 16.52
C ALA A 41 -8.09 6.36 15.86
N VAL A 42 -8.94 6.37 14.82
CA VAL A 42 -9.27 5.19 14.01
C VAL A 42 -8.59 5.36 12.65
N THR A 43 -7.71 4.42 12.29
CA THR A 43 -7.01 4.44 11.00
C THR A 43 -7.32 3.18 10.22
N SER A 44 -7.67 3.33 8.95
CA SER A 44 -7.74 2.21 7.99
C SER A 44 -6.55 2.31 7.04
N ARG A 45 -5.85 1.19 6.82
CA ARG A 45 -4.76 1.10 5.85
C ARG A 45 -5.15 0.12 4.76
N THR A 46 -5.17 0.59 3.53
CA THR A 46 -5.30 -0.27 2.35
C THR A 46 -3.90 -0.54 1.83
N TYR A 47 -3.55 -1.82 1.66
CA TYR A 47 -2.31 -2.25 1.05
C TYR A 47 -2.58 -2.64 -0.41
N PRO A 48 -2.42 -1.71 -1.38
CA PRO A 48 -2.60 -2.05 -2.78
C PRO A 48 -1.54 -3.08 -3.20
N GLN A 49 -1.93 -3.98 -4.09
CA GLN A 49 -0.98 -4.87 -4.75
C GLN A 49 -0.11 -4.03 -5.70
N LEU A 50 1.21 -4.18 -5.58
CA LEU A 50 2.13 -3.54 -6.52
C LEU A 50 2.03 -4.23 -7.88
N LYS A 51 2.33 -3.50 -8.96
CA LYS A 51 2.48 -4.10 -10.29
C LYS A 51 3.63 -5.10 -10.28
N ASN A 52 3.53 -6.13 -11.13
CA ASN A 52 4.59 -7.12 -11.27
C ASN A 52 5.85 -6.46 -11.86
N LEU A 53 7.00 -6.68 -11.20
CA LEU A 53 8.31 -6.16 -11.63
C LEU A 53 8.71 -6.66 -13.03
N ASP A 54 8.24 -7.85 -13.42
CA ASP A 54 8.56 -8.47 -14.71
C ASP A 54 8.03 -7.65 -15.91
N GLU A 55 6.94 -6.92 -15.74
CA GLU A 55 6.36 -6.04 -16.77
C GLU A 55 7.24 -4.79 -16.99
N VAL A 56 7.94 -4.34 -15.95
CA VAL A 56 8.79 -3.15 -15.98
C VAL A 56 10.20 -3.49 -16.46
N LEU A 57 10.74 -4.62 -16.04
CA LEU A 57 12.11 -5.06 -16.36
C LEU A 57 12.19 -6.01 -17.55
N GLY A 58 11.05 -6.38 -18.16
CA GLY A 58 11.02 -7.12 -19.43
C GLY A 58 11.38 -8.61 -19.33
N GLY A 59 11.09 -9.26 -18.20
CA GLY A 59 11.28 -10.71 -18.03
C GLY A 59 12.69 -11.24 -18.36
N PRO A 60 12.85 -12.55 -18.60
CA PRO A 60 14.15 -13.15 -18.93
C PRO A 60 14.73 -12.67 -20.26
N SER A 61 13.87 -12.30 -21.22
CA SER A 61 14.29 -11.87 -22.56
C SER A 61 14.98 -10.50 -22.57
N ALA A 62 14.68 -9.62 -21.60
CA ALA A 62 15.38 -8.35 -21.45
C ALA A 62 16.87 -8.49 -21.15
N TRP A 63 17.31 -9.67 -20.67
CA TRP A 63 18.70 -9.93 -20.30
C TRP A 63 19.48 -10.71 -21.36
N GLU A 64 18.85 -11.13 -22.46
CA GLU A 64 19.52 -11.89 -23.54
C GLU A 64 20.69 -11.13 -24.16
N ASN A 65 20.62 -9.80 -24.20
CA ASN A 65 21.66 -8.93 -24.76
C ASN A 65 22.54 -8.27 -23.68
N ALA A 66 22.35 -8.62 -22.40
CA ALA A 66 23.17 -8.08 -21.33
C ALA A 66 24.59 -8.66 -21.41
N GLN A 67 25.59 -7.82 -21.18
CA GLN A 67 26.97 -8.26 -21.19
C GLN A 67 27.24 -9.11 -19.94
N ILE A 68 28.06 -10.16 -20.08
CA ILE A 68 28.47 -11.06 -19.00
C ILE A 68 29.88 -10.68 -18.58
N THR A 69 30.11 -10.68 -17.28
CA THR A 69 31.41 -10.36 -16.67
C THR A 69 31.66 -11.32 -15.51
N ASP A 70 32.94 -11.54 -15.22
CA ASP A 70 33.42 -12.57 -14.30
C ASP A 70 33.59 -12.02 -12.86
N GLU A 71 32.66 -11.18 -12.40
CA GLU A 71 32.58 -10.77 -10.99
C GLU A 71 31.64 -11.66 -10.17
N HIS A 72 31.99 -11.79 -8.89
CA HIS A 72 31.24 -12.57 -7.94
C HIS A 72 29.96 -11.85 -7.50
N CYS A 73 28.80 -12.47 -7.70
CA CYS A 73 27.54 -11.92 -7.22
C CYS A 73 27.45 -12.02 -5.68
N PRO A 74 27.24 -10.90 -4.95
CA PRO A 74 27.23 -10.90 -3.47
C PRO A 74 26.05 -11.63 -2.84
N ARG A 75 25.09 -12.15 -3.63
CA ARG A 75 23.88 -12.82 -3.15
C ARG A 75 23.86 -14.32 -3.40
N CYS A 76 24.26 -14.76 -4.59
CA CYS A 76 24.21 -16.17 -5.01
C CYS A 76 25.60 -16.80 -5.22
N SER A 77 26.66 -16.02 -5.03
CA SER A 77 28.05 -16.48 -5.09
C SER A 77 28.45 -17.20 -6.38
N HIS A 78 27.81 -16.85 -7.50
CA HIS A 78 28.23 -17.25 -8.83
C HIS A 78 29.31 -16.32 -9.36
N ASP A 79 30.23 -16.89 -10.13
CA ASP A 79 31.37 -16.18 -10.74
C ASP A 79 31.01 -15.45 -12.04
N LYS A 80 29.72 -15.41 -12.41
CA LYS A 80 29.21 -14.71 -13.59
C LYS A 80 28.01 -13.87 -13.23
N ALA A 81 28.04 -12.61 -13.63
CA ALA A 81 26.94 -11.67 -13.47
C ALA A 81 26.63 -10.97 -14.80
N TYR A 82 25.34 -10.66 -14.99
CA TYR A 82 24.86 -9.85 -16.10
C TYR A 82 24.81 -8.39 -15.65
N PHE A 83 25.32 -7.47 -16.49
CA PHE A 83 25.23 -6.04 -16.25
C PHE A 83 24.67 -5.30 -17.47
N MET A 84 24.01 -4.19 -17.20
CA MET A 84 23.50 -3.27 -18.20
C MET A 84 23.81 -1.84 -17.77
N GLN A 85 24.24 -1.01 -18.72
CA GLN A 85 24.43 0.42 -18.51
C GLN A 85 23.24 1.16 -19.14
N LEU A 86 22.53 1.93 -18.31
CA LEU A 86 21.39 2.74 -18.74
C LEU A 86 21.79 4.22 -18.67
N GLN A 87 21.48 4.98 -19.73
CA GLN A 87 21.68 6.42 -19.72
C GLN A 87 20.70 7.09 -18.76
N THR A 88 21.20 7.93 -17.85
CA THR A 88 20.39 8.62 -16.83
C THR A 88 20.00 10.05 -17.22
N ARG A 89 20.60 10.59 -18.28
CA ARG A 89 20.30 11.89 -18.88
C ARG A 89 20.10 11.74 -20.39
N SER A 90 19.46 12.72 -21.01
CA SER A 90 19.31 12.76 -22.47
C SER A 90 20.68 12.65 -23.13
N ALA A 91 20.75 11.88 -24.23
CA ALA A 91 21.97 11.68 -25.00
C ALA A 91 22.54 12.97 -25.62
N ASP A 92 21.78 14.07 -25.54
CA ASP A 92 22.08 15.36 -26.17
C ASP A 92 22.82 16.36 -25.24
N GLU A 93 22.99 16.05 -23.95
CA GLU A 93 23.83 16.88 -23.07
C GLU A 93 25.31 16.49 -23.22
N ARG A 94 26.07 17.32 -23.96
CA ARG A 94 27.54 17.28 -23.96
C ARG A 94 28.12 17.60 -22.58
#